data_AF-A0A7H8JQB1-F1
#
_entry.id   AF-A0A7H8JQB1-F1
#
_cell.length_a   1.000
_cell.length_b   1.000
_cell.length_c   1.000
_cell.angle_alpha   90.00
_cell.angle_beta   90.00
_cell.angle_gamma   90.00
#
_symmetry.space_group_name_H-M   'P 1'
#
loop_
_entity.id
_entity.type
_entity.pdbx_description
1 polymer ?
#
loop_
_entity_poly.entity_id
_entity_poly.type
_entity_poly.pdbx_seq_one_letter_code
_entity_poly.pdbx_strand_id
1 'polypeptide(L)'
;MSTQATTTNHPARCLKCRRILRRPSPDGYGPKCRRKIHRAARTNQGGHHGWQVTKAVELLELGAVIPLRANRIFLVVSDDGSEVYRTAITGNCNCPAGLRSIACYHSAAAAMAAA
;
A
#
# COMPACT_ATOMS: atom_id res chain seq x y z
N MET A 1 -39.14 13.69 -13.17
CA MET A 1 -38.04 14.41 -13.87
C MET A 1 -36.72 13.90 -13.29
N SER A 2 -35.98 13.06 -14.02
CA SER A 2 -34.70 12.50 -13.54
C SER A 2 -33.55 13.43 -13.94
N THR A 3 -32.79 13.91 -12.96
CA THR A 3 -31.59 14.73 -13.15
C THR A 3 -30.43 13.85 -13.61
N GLN A 4 -29.87 14.15 -14.80
CA GLN A 4 -28.63 13.50 -15.25
C GLN A 4 -27.44 14.06 -14.46
N ALA A 5 -26.62 13.17 -13.87
CA ALA A 5 -25.40 13.55 -13.18
C ALA A 5 -24.28 13.80 -14.20
N THR A 6 -23.71 14.99 -14.20
CA THR A 6 -22.54 15.34 -15.02
C THR A 6 -21.31 14.58 -14.52
N THR A 7 -20.84 13.57 -15.25
CA THR A 7 -19.61 12.83 -14.91
C THR A 7 -18.37 13.62 -15.27
N THR A 8 -17.72 14.23 -14.29
CA THR A 8 -16.37 14.81 -14.45
C THR A 8 -15.32 13.70 -14.44
N ASN A 9 -14.61 13.52 -15.56
CA ASN A 9 -13.55 12.52 -15.67
C ASN A 9 -12.25 13.05 -15.04
N HIS A 10 -11.93 12.58 -13.84
CA HIS A 10 -10.67 12.92 -13.18
C HIS A 10 -9.55 11.98 -13.62
N PRO A 11 -8.36 12.52 -14.01
CA PRO A 11 -7.26 11.67 -14.41
C PRO A 11 -6.76 10.82 -13.24
N ALA A 12 -6.43 9.56 -13.50
CA ALA A 12 -5.80 8.69 -12.52
C ALA A 12 -4.46 9.27 -12.05
N ARG A 13 -4.18 9.20 -10.75
CA ARG A 13 -2.97 9.73 -10.13
C ARG A 13 -2.27 8.65 -9.33
N CYS A 14 -0.93 8.70 -9.33
CA CYS A 14 -0.12 7.85 -8.48
C CYS A 14 -0.52 8.06 -7.01
N LEU A 15 -0.82 6.97 -6.30
CA LEU A 15 -1.21 7.03 -4.89
C LEU A 15 -0.15 7.71 -4.01
N LYS A 16 1.13 7.52 -4.35
CA LYS A 16 2.26 8.07 -3.59
C LYS A 16 2.62 9.50 -3.95
N CYS A 17 3.00 9.75 -5.21
CA CYS A 17 3.56 11.04 -5.64
C CYS A 17 2.55 11.94 -6.33
N ARG A 18 1.28 11.52 -6.45
CA ARG A 18 0.16 12.28 -7.05
C ARG A 18 0.33 12.69 -8.52
N ARG A 19 1.44 12.28 -9.16
CA ARG A 19 1.68 12.46 -10.59
C ARG A 19 0.58 11.77 -11.40
N ILE A 20 0.07 12.46 -12.42
CA ILE A 20 -0.91 11.91 -13.36
C ILE A 20 -0.33 10.67 -14.06
N LEU A 21 -1.12 9.60 -14.10
CA LEU A 21 -0.81 8.36 -14.77
C LEU A 21 -1.38 8.40 -16.19
N ARG A 22 -0.51 8.27 -17.21
CA ARG A 22 -0.95 8.15 -18.61
C ARG A 22 -1.69 6.83 -18.86
N ARG A 23 -1.30 5.79 -18.12
CA ARG A 23 -1.95 4.48 -18.07
C ARG A 23 -2.18 4.17 -16.59
N PRO A 24 -3.43 4.06 -16.12
CA PRO A 24 -3.72 3.60 -14.77
C PRO A 24 -3.07 2.24 -14.53
N SER A 25 -2.71 1.98 -13.28
CA SER A 25 -2.14 0.69 -12.87
C SER A 25 -3.02 0.05 -11.79
N PRO A 26 -3.09 -1.30 -11.73
CA PRO A 26 -3.91 -2.00 -10.74
C PRO A 26 -3.55 -1.64 -9.29
N ASP A 27 -2.25 -1.50 -9.01
CA ASP A 27 -1.70 -1.09 -7.70
C ASP A 27 -1.78 0.43 -7.42
N GLY A 28 -2.26 1.23 -8.37
CA GLY A 28 -2.31 2.69 -8.26
C GLY A 28 -0.96 3.42 -8.25
N TYR A 29 0.17 2.76 -8.49
CA TYR A 29 1.50 3.37 -8.52
C TYR A 29 2.06 3.62 -9.93
N GLY A 30 2.62 4.82 -10.14
CA GLY A 30 3.38 5.12 -11.35
C GLY A 30 4.76 4.44 -11.38
N PRO A 31 5.40 4.29 -12.57
CA PRO A 31 6.64 3.52 -12.77
C PRO A 31 7.81 3.92 -11.86
N LYS A 32 7.98 5.23 -11.59
CA LYS A 32 9.03 5.72 -10.67
C LYS A 32 8.80 5.24 -9.23
N CYS A 33 7.56 5.37 -8.74
CA CYS A 33 7.21 4.95 -7.37
C CYS A 33 7.24 3.43 -7.25
N ARG A 34 6.72 2.71 -8.25
CA ARG A 34 6.81 1.24 -8.31
C ARG A 34 8.25 0.75 -8.25
N ARG A 35 9.17 1.36 -9.01
CA ARG A 35 10.61 1.03 -8.94
C ARG A 35 11.20 1.21 -7.53
N LYS A 36 10.81 2.27 -6.83
CA LYS A 36 11.25 2.50 -5.45
C LYS A 36 10.70 1.46 -4.48
N ILE A 37 9.42 1.11 -4.61
CA ILE A 37 8.77 0.05 -3.83
C ILE A 37 9.52 -1.28 -4.02
N HIS A 38 9.76 -1.71 -5.27
CA HIS A 38 10.52 -2.95 -5.52
C HIS A 38 11.98 -2.88 -5.04
N ARG A 39 12.61 -1.68 -5.01
CA ARG A 39 13.93 -1.52 -4.40
C ARG A 39 13.86 -1.69 -2.88
N ALA A 40 12.84 -1.14 -2.22
CA ALA A 40 12.64 -1.29 -0.78
C ALA A 40 12.39 -2.76 -0.41
N ALA A 41 11.58 -3.47 -1.19
CA ALA A 41 11.35 -4.91 -1.01
C ALA A 41 12.66 -5.72 -1.06
N ARG A 42 13.50 -5.48 -2.09
CA ARG A 42 14.79 -6.17 -2.26
C ARG A 42 15.82 -5.86 -1.18
N THR A 43 15.78 -4.65 -0.62
CA THR A 43 16.74 -4.22 0.41
C THR A 43 16.29 -4.56 1.83
N ASN A 44 15.06 -5.04 2.00
CA ASN A 44 14.46 -5.41 3.29
C ASN A 44 14.78 -4.42 4.42
N GLN A 45 14.56 -3.12 4.17
CA GLN A 45 14.99 -2.05 5.07
C GLN A 45 14.43 -2.16 6.50
N GLY A 46 13.29 -2.84 6.67
CA GLY A 46 12.65 -3.05 7.96
C GLY A 46 13.13 -4.29 8.73
N GLY A 47 14.08 -5.08 8.20
CA GLY A 47 14.58 -6.29 8.85
C GLY A 47 13.50 -7.38 9.02
N HIS A 48 12.50 -7.40 8.13
CA HIS A 48 11.41 -8.36 8.18
C HIS A 48 11.89 -9.76 7.78
N HIS A 49 11.21 -10.80 8.27
CA HIS A 49 11.49 -12.15 7.81
C HIS A 49 11.15 -12.32 6.32
N GLY A 50 11.86 -13.18 5.59
CA GLY A 50 11.69 -13.35 4.13
C GLY A 50 10.25 -13.60 3.69
N TRP A 51 9.52 -14.48 4.39
CA TRP A 51 8.09 -14.74 4.10
C TRP A 51 7.20 -13.50 4.29
N GLN A 52 7.54 -12.61 5.22
CA GLN A 52 6.81 -11.36 5.44
C GLN A 52 7.03 -10.38 4.28
N VAL A 53 8.26 -10.34 3.76
CA VAL A 53 8.60 -9.56 2.57
C VAL A 53 7.85 -10.08 1.35
N THR A 54 7.80 -11.40 1.14
CA THR A 54 7.04 -12.02 0.04
C THR A 54 5.56 -11.67 0.11
N LYS A 55 4.92 -11.85 1.27
CA LYS A 55 3.51 -11.47 1.48
C LYS A 55 3.27 -9.97 1.30
N ALA A 56 4.20 -9.12 1.75
CA ALA A 56 4.10 -7.68 1.54
C ALA A 56 4.16 -7.29 0.06
N VAL A 57 5.01 -7.95 -0.73
CA VAL A 57 5.09 -7.74 -2.18
C VAL A 57 3.79 -8.17 -2.86
N GLU A 58 3.24 -9.34 -2.50
CA GLU A 58 1.95 -9.83 -3.01
C GLU A 58 0.84 -8.78 -2.78
N LEU A 59 0.73 -8.24 -1.57
CA LEU A 59 -0.26 -7.19 -1.25
C LEU A 59 -0.08 -5.92 -2.10
N LEU A 60 1.16 -5.51 -2.36
CA LEU A 60 1.44 -4.34 -3.18
C LEU A 60 1.08 -4.56 -4.66
N GLU A 61 1.33 -5.75 -5.18
CA GLU A 61 0.99 -6.12 -6.56
C GLU A 61 -0.53 -6.22 -6.78
N LEU A 62 -1.25 -6.71 -5.78
CA LEU A 62 -2.72 -6.78 -5.76
C LEU A 62 -3.40 -5.42 -5.49
N GLY A 63 -2.64 -4.37 -5.17
CA GLY A 63 -3.19 -3.06 -4.81
C GLY A 63 -3.89 -3.03 -3.44
N ALA A 64 -3.58 -3.99 -2.58
CA ALA A 64 -4.15 -4.15 -1.23
C ALA A 64 -3.56 -3.17 -0.19
N VAL A 65 -2.75 -2.19 -0.62
CA VAL A 65 -2.10 -1.19 0.25
C VAL A 65 -2.53 0.22 -0.17
N ILE A 66 -3.41 0.84 0.62
CA ILE A 66 -3.95 2.15 0.33
C ILE A 66 -3.33 3.19 1.28
N PRO A 67 -2.56 4.18 0.77
CA PRO A 67 -1.99 5.21 1.62
C PRO A 67 -3.05 6.20 2.10
N LEU A 68 -2.97 6.52 3.39
CA LEU A 68 -3.67 7.59 4.07
C LEU A 68 -2.66 8.64 4.56
N ARG A 69 -3.16 9.85 4.88
CA ARG A 69 -2.39 10.91 5.57
C ARG A 69 -0.95 11.07 5.04
N ALA A 70 -0.82 11.39 3.75
CA ALA A 70 0.47 11.63 3.08
C ALA A 70 1.48 10.47 3.17
N ASN A 71 1.02 9.22 3.02
CA ASN A 71 1.86 8.01 3.08
C ASN A 71 2.51 7.76 4.45
N ARG A 72 1.92 8.26 5.55
CA ARG A 72 2.37 7.95 6.92
C ARG A 72 1.56 6.84 7.57
N ILE A 73 0.31 6.69 7.14
CA ILE A 73 -0.62 5.65 7.59
C ILE A 73 -1.14 4.94 6.36
N PHE A 74 -1.40 3.65 6.44
CA PHE A 74 -1.87 2.82 5.34
C PHE A 74 -3.06 1.98 5.81
N LEU A 75 -4.00 1.74 4.91
CA LEU A 75 -4.94 0.63 5.04
C LEU A 75 -4.34 -0.53 4.27
N VAL A 76 -4.23 -1.68 4.93
CA VAL A 76 -3.69 -2.89 4.33
C VAL A 76 -4.72 -3.98 4.48
N VAL A 77 -5.17 -4.56 3.37
CA VAL A 77 -6.13 -5.67 3.38
C VAL A 77 -5.41 -6.95 3.82
N SER A 78 -6.08 -7.81 4.59
CA SER A 78 -5.61 -9.16 4.88
C SER A 78 -5.49 -9.98 3.59
N ASP A 79 -4.69 -11.04 3.61
CA ASP A 79 -4.45 -11.86 2.42
C ASP A 79 -5.67 -12.67 1.96
N ASP A 80 -6.62 -12.96 2.86
CA ASP A 80 -7.92 -13.54 2.55
C ASP A 80 -9.00 -12.51 2.15
N GLY A 81 -8.68 -11.21 2.21
CA GLY A 81 -9.61 -10.13 1.89
C GLY A 81 -10.68 -9.84 2.95
N SER A 82 -10.67 -10.53 4.09
CA SER A 82 -11.74 -10.42 5.10
C SER A 82 -11.62 -9.19 6.01
N GLU A 83 -10.40 -8.68 6.22
CA GLU A 83 -10.13 -7.59 7.16
C GLU A 83 -9.27 -6.49 6.52
N VAL A 84 -9.37 -5.28 7.09
CA VAL A 84 -8.53 -4.14 6.71
C VAL A 84 -7.85 -3.58 7.94
N TYR A 85 -6.53 -3.59 7.93
CA TYR A 85 -5.71 -3.13 9.05
C TYR A 85 -5.13 -1.75 8.80
N ARG A 86 -5.21 -0.89 9.82
CA ARG A 86 -4.53 0.40 9.85
C ARG A 86 -3.09 0.18 10.29
N THR A 87 -2.18 0.55 9.42
CA THR A 87 -0.74 0.33 9.59
C THR A 87 0.03 1.63 9.46
N ALA A 88 0.76 2.02 10.49
CA ALA A 88 1.65 3.17 10.46
C ALA A 88 3.01 2.80 9.84
N ILE A 89 3.65 3.77 9.19
CA ILE A 89 5.03 3.62 8.66
C ILE A 89 6.04 3.27 9.76
N THR A 90 5.75 3.60 11.02
CA THR A 90 6.58 3.29 12.19
C THR A 90 6.53 1.82 12.60
N GLY A 91 5.74 0.99 11.90
CA GLY A 91 5.59 -0.44 12.17
C GLY A 91 4.35 -0.80 13.00
N ASN A 92 3.68 0.18 13.62
CA ASN A 92 2.46 -0.07 14.40
C ASN A 92 1.33 -0.52 13.46
N CYS A 93 0.82 -1.72 13.67
CA CYS A 93 -0.30 -2.28 12.94
C CYS A 93 -1.37 -2.77 13.92
N ASN A 94 -2.65 -2.56 13.62
CA ASN A 94 -3.75 -3.06 14.45
C ASN A 94 -4.17 -4.51 14.13
N CYS A 95 -3.39 -5.27 13.35
CA CYS A 95 -3.61 -6.71 13.17
C CYS A 95 -3.25 -7.50 14.43
N PRO A 96 -3.69 -8.77 14.58
CA PRO A 96 -3.42 -9.58 15.76
C PRO A 96 -1.94 -9.72 16.15
N ALA A 97 -1.02 -9.72 15.18
CA ALA A 97 0.42 -9.71 15.44
C ALA A 97 0.93 -8.33 15.88
N GLY A 98 0.50 -7.27 15.20
CA GLY A 98 0.91 -5.90 15.49
C GLY A 98 0.41 -5.39 16.85
N LEU A 99 -0.79 -5.81 17.28
CA LEU A 99 -1.31 -5.53 18.63
C LEU A 99 -0.47 -6.17 19.74
N ARG A 100 0.30 -7.21 19.40
CA ARG A 100 1.26 -7.87 20.29
C ARG A 100 2.69 -7.34 20.09
N SER A 101 2.86 -6.24 19.35
CA SER A 101 4.16 -5.66 18.98
C SER A 101 5.08 -6.62 18.22
N ILE A 102 4.50 -7.59 17.50
CA ILE A 102 5.24 -8.54 16.66
C ILE A 102 5.26 -8.01 15.23
N ALA A 103 6.42 -8.12 14.56
CA ALA A 103 6.56 -7.76 13.15
C ALA A 103 5.54 -8.53 12.29
N CYS A 104 4.86 -7.83 11.37
CA CYS A 104 3.85 -8.40 10.49
C CYS A 104 4.06 -7.97 9.04
N TYR A 105 3.55 -8.76 8.09
CA TYR A 105 3.68 -8.45 6.67
C TYR A 105 2.95 -7.13 6.29
N HIS A 106 1.91 -6.72 7.03
CA HIS A 106 1.28 -5.41 6.86
C HIS A 106 2.26 -4.26 7.10
N SER A 107 3.04 -4.33 8.19
CA SER A 107 4.06 -3.32 8.51
C SER A 107 5.17 -3.27 7.47
N ALA A 108 5.56 -4.44 6.95
CA ALA A 108 6.51 -4.53 5.84
C ALA A 108 5.97 -3.88 4.56
N ALA A 109 4.70 -4.14 4.21
CA ALA A 109 4.05 -3.54 3.05
C ALA A 109 3.96 -2.01 3.17
N ALA A 110 3.59 -1.51 4.35
CA ALA A 110 3.54 -0.07 4.63
C ALA A 110 4.93 0.60 4.51
N ALA A 111 5.98 -0.02 5.05
CA ALA A 111 7.35 0.48 4.93
C ALA A 111 7.81 0.56 3.46
N MET A 112 7.56 -0.49 2.67
CA MET A 112 7.87 -0.51 1.24
C MET A 112 7.07 0.54 0.45
N ALA A 113 5.76 0.66 0.74
CA ALA A 113 4.88 1.63 0.11
C ALA A 113 5.33 3.08 0.35
N ALA A 114 6.02 3.35 1.47
CA ALA A 114 6.49 4.69 1.84
C ALA A 114 7.83 5.12 1.20
N ALA A 115 8.66 4.19 0.68
CA ALA A 115 10.03 4.43 0.14
C ALA A 115 10.24 5.31 -1.14
#